data_AF-Q2TUH4-F1
#
_entry.id   AF-Q2TUH4-F1
#
_cell.length_a   1.000
_cell.length_b   1.000
_cell.length_c   1.000
_cell.angle_alpha   90.00
_cell.angle_beta   90.00
_cell.angle_gamma   90.00
#
_symmetry.space_group_name_H-M   'P 1'
#
loop_
_entity.id
_entity.type
_entity.pdbx_description
1 polymer ?
#
loop_
_entity_poly.entity_id
_entity_poly.type
_entity_poly.pdbx_seq_one_letter_code
_entity_poly.pdbx_strand_id
1 'polypeptide(L)'
;MVSVFELSSAIGPLIQMMKQMLIKDVTRFALLVLVILLGFSVGMEALFQEACIERDPTTNECTKYTSWGYDWQKDGLVGGMTFLQYIALGNANPVDFEQKRVTGVIFYLIFAIVTAILLLNLFIAMLADTYT
;
A
#
# COMPACT_ATOMS: atom_id res chain seq x y z
N MET A 1 -14.78 -21.01 -40.66
CA MET A 1 -14.64 -19.61 -40.21
C MET A 1 -15.72 -19.32 -39.16
N VAL A 2 -15.70 -20.06 -38.04
CA VAL A 2 -16.73 -20.01 -36.98
C VAL A 2 -16.11 -19.67 -35.59
N SER A 3 -14.78 -19.59 -35.50
CA SER A 3 -14.09 -19.60 -34.21
C SER A 3 -14.00 -18.26 -33.46
N VAL A 4 -14.21 -17.12 -34.11
CA VAL A 4 -14.04 -15.78 -33.47
C VAL A 4 -15.36 -15.19 -32.99
N PHE A 5 -16.46 -15.47 -33.69
CA PHE A 5 -17.77 -14.91 -33.37
C PHE A 5 -18.44 -15.63 -32.19
N GLU A 6 -18.27 -16.95 -32.08
CA GLU A 6 -18.74 -17.72 -30.91
C GLU A 6 -17.92 -17.44 -29.65
N LEU A 7 -16.60 -17.22 -29.78
CA LEU A 7 -15.76 -16.77 -28.67
C LEU A 7 -16.22 -15.40 -28.14
N SER A 8 -16.52 -14.45 -29.04
CA SER A 8 -17.01 -13.12 -28.67
C SER A 8 -18.40 -13.18 -28.01
N SER A 9 -19.28 -14.07 -28.46
CA SER A 9 -20.61 -14.29 -27.88
C SER A 9 -20.56 -14.91 -26.47
N ALA A 10 -19.65 -15.86 -26.24
CA ALA A 10 -19.50 -16.51 -24.93
C ALA A 10 -18.71 -15.65 -23.92
N ILE A 11 -17.71 -14.88 -24.39
CA ILE A 11 -16.82 -14.09 -23.52
C ILE A 11 -17.37 -12.67 -23.31
N GLY A 12 -18.16 -12.13 -24.23
CA GLY A 12 -18.74 -10.79 -24.15
C GLY A 12 -19.54 -10.52 -22.86
N PRO A 13 -20.47 -11.39 -22.46
CA PRO A 13 -21.21 -11.25 -21.20
C PRO A 13 -20.27 -11.30 -19.98
N LEU A 14 -19.26 -12.17 -20.01
CA LEU A 14 -18.28 -12.36 -18.94
C LEU A 14 -17.40 -11.10 -18.76
N ILE A 15 -16.96 -10.48 -19.86
CA ILE A 15 -16.25 -9.20 -19.86
C ILE A 15 -17.14 -8.09 -19.30
N GLN A 16 -18.42 -8.07 -19.62
CA GLN A 16 -19.34 -7.04 -19.17
C GLN A 16 -19.65 -7.14 -17.67
N MET A 17 -19.82 -8.36 -17.15
CA MET A 17 -19.94 -8.62 -15.72
C MET A 17 -18.67 -8.22 -14.97
N MET A 18 -17.50 -8.64 -15.44
CA MET A 18 -16.21 -8.21 -14.87
C MET A 18 -16.04 -6.69 -14.87
N LYS A 19 -16.43 -5.99 -15.94
CA LYS A 19 -16.33 -4.53 -16.01
C LYS A 19 -17.22 -3.83 -14.99
N GLN A 20 -18.49 -4.22 -14.86
CA GLN A 20 -19.41 -3.59 -13.92
C GLN A 20 -18.94 -3.76 -12.47
N MET A 21 -18.50 -4.96 -12.15
CA MET A 21 -17.96 -5.34 -10.85
C MET A 21 -16.66 -4.59 -10.53
N LEU A 22 -15.71 -4.55 -11.47
CA LEU A 22 -14.45 -3.84 -11.30
C LEU A 22 -14.68 -2.33 -11.16
N ILE A 23 -15.57 -1.73 -11.96
CA ILE A 23 -15.83 -0.29 -11.87
C ILE A 23 -16.57 0.07 -10.58
N LYS A 24 -17.50 -0.74 -10.10
CA LYS A 24 -18.32 -0.39 -8.93
C LYS A 24 -17.61 -0.66 -7.61
N ASP A 25 -17.00 -1.84 -7.47
CA ASP A 25 -16.48 -2.30 -6.17
C ASP A 25 -14.99 -2.00 -6.03
N VAL A 26 -14.21 -2.18 -7.10
CA VAL A 26 -12.77 -1.89 -7.05
C VAL A 26 -12.50 -0.39 -6.98
N THR A 27 -13.32 0.48 -7.58
CA THR A 27 -13.08 1.94 -7.48
C THR A 27 -13.32 2.49 -6.09
N ARG A 28 -14.44 2.11 -5.44
CA ARG A 28 -14.74 2.50 -4.06
C ARG A 28 -13.67 2.00 -3.11
N PHE A 29 -13.18 0.79 -3.35
CA PHE A 29 -12.12 0.20 -2.57
C PHE A 29 -10.76 0.85 -2.81
N ALA A 30 -10.42 1.16 -4.07
CA ALA A 30 -9.20 1.88 -4.41
C ALA A 30 -9.14 3.23 -3.71
N LEU A 31 -10.27 3.94 -3.57
CA LEU A 31 -10.34 5.18 -2.79
C LEU A 31 -10.02 4.93 -1.30
N LEU A 32 -10.54 3.87 -0.70
CA LEU A 32 -10.23 3.52 0.70
C LEU A 32 -8.75 3.19 0.88
N VAL A 33 -8.17 2.41 -0.03
CA VAL A 33 -6.74 2.09 -0.02
C VAL A 33 -5.90 3.35 -0.16
N LEU A 34 -6.28 4.28 -1.04
CA LEU A 34 -5.58 5.56 -1.20
C LEU A 34 -5.63 6.41 0.07
N VAL A 35 -6.78 6.52 0.73
CA VAL A 35 -6.92 7.25 2.00
C VAL A 35 -6.04 6.65 3.08
N ILE A 36 -5.96 5.31 3.15
CA ILE A 36 -5.13 4.60 4.11
C ILE A 36 -3.64 4.81 3.78
N LEU A 37 -3.22 4.61 2.54
CA LEU A 37 -1.84 4.85 2.12
C LEU A 37 -1.40 6.29 2.42
N LEU A 38 -2.26 7.27 2.15
CA LEU A 38 -1.99 8.67 2.49
C LEU A 38 -1.87 8.87 4.00
N GLY A 39 -2.84 8.39 4.78
CA GLY A 39 -2.83 8.55 6.24
C GLY A 39 -1.62 7.90 6.90
N PHE A 40 -1.25 6.69 6.46
CA PHE A 40 -0.07 6.00 6.95
C PHE A 40 1.23 6.64 6.45
N SER A 41 1.28 7.15 5.21
CA SER A 41 2.44 7.88 4.71
C SER A 41 2.70 9.15 5.51
N VAL A 42 1.66 9.98 5.74
CA VAL A 42 1.75 11.18 6.61
C VAL A 42 2.18 10.81 8.03
N GLY A 43 1.61 9.73 8.60
CA GLY A 43 1.96 9.29 9.94
C GLY A 43 3.42 8.84 10.07
N MET A 44 3.93 8.14 9.06
CA MET A 44 5.33 7.72 9.00
C MET A 44 6.26 8.90 8.79
N GLU A 45 5.92 9.82 7.87
CA GLU A 45 6.66 11.06 7.65
C GLU A 45 6.77 11.87 8.95
N ALA A 46 5.66 12.09 9.65
CA ALA A 46 5.67 12.78 10.96
C ALA A 46 6.53 12.05 12.01
N LEU A 47 6.49 10.71 12.04
CA LEU A 47 7.24 9.91 13.01
C LEU A 47 8.75 9.96 12.78
N PHE A 48 9.19 10.05 11.52
CA PHE A 48 10.62 10.00 11.15
C PHE A 48 11.23 11.37 10.86
N GLN A 49 10.44 12.37 10.47
CA GLN A 49 10.93 13.73 10.15
C GLN A 49 11.50 14.46 11.38
N GLU A 50 10.95 14.18 12.56
CA GLU A 50 11.37 14.78 13.85
C GLU A 50 12.41 13.94 14.59
N ALA A 51 12.65 12.70 14.17
CA ALA A 51 13.53 11.79 14.87
C ALA A 51 15.00 12.09 14.47
N CYS A 52 15.77 12.64 15.41
CA CYS A 52 17.22 12.83 15.27
C CYS A 52 17.95 11.60 15.83
N ILE A 53 18.82 10.95 15.06
CA ILE A 53 19.65 9.83 15.56
C ILE A 53 20.87 10.40 16.25
N GLU A 54 21.59 11.25 15.53
CA GLU A 54 22.89 11.73 15.91
C GLU A 54 22.99 13.18 15.45
N ARG A 55 23.63 14.03 16.25
CA ARG A 55 23.86 15.42 15.87
C ARG A 55 25.36 15.56 15.71
N ASP A 56 25.80 15.84 14.50
CA ASP A 56 27.21 16.07 14.23
C ASP A 56 27.65 17.28 15.08
N PRO A 57 28.62 17.12 15.99
CA PRO A 57 29.05 18.18 16.89
C PRO A 57 29.73 19.34 16.15
N THR A 58 30.12 19.14 14.90
CA THR A 58 30.91 20.08 14.08
C THR A 58 30.03 20.91 13.15
N THR A 59 29.07 20.28 12.48
CA THR A 59 28.15 20.96 11.53
C THR A 59 26.81 21.30 12.17
N ASN A 60 26.55 20.79 13.38
CA ASN A 60 25.26 20.87 14.06
C ASN A 60 24.11 20.23 13.26
N GLU A 61 24.45 19.45 12.23
CA GLU A 61 23.52 18.75 11.37
C GLU A 61 23.00 17.51 12.10
N CYS A 62 21.69 17.32 12.02
CA CYS A 62 21.03 16.17 12.59
C CYS A 62 20.99 15.06 11.55
N THR A 63 21.72 13.97 11.79
CA THR A 63 21.59 12.72 11.06
C THR A 63 20.27 12.09 11.46
N LYS A 64 19.27 12.21 10.58
CA LYS A 64 17.91 11.71 10.81
C LYS A 64 17.75 10.27 10.31
N TYR A 65 16.70 9.62 10.79
CA TYR A 65 16.48 8.20 10.49
C TYR A 65 16.12 7.96 9.03
N THR A 66 16.96 7.18 8.36
CA THR A 66 16.55 6.36 7.22
C THR A 66 15.94 5.06 7.75
N SER A 67 14.75 4.68 7.30
CA SER A 67 14.17 3.37 7.62
C SER A 67 14.05 2.55 6.35
N TRP A 68 14.47 1.28 6.37
CA TRP A 68 14.51 0.40 5.19
C TRP A 68 15.24 0.99 3.97
N GLY A 69 16.30 1.76 4.20
CA GLY A 69 17.04 2.46 3.15
C GLY A 69 16.29 3.62 2.49
N TYR A 70 15.07 3.92 2.94
CA TYR A 70 14.25 5.02 2.46
C TYR A 70 14.48 6.28 3.32
N ASP A 71 14.72 7.40 2.64
CA ASP A 71 14.94 8.70 3.26
C ASP A 71 13.62 9.49 3.24
N TRP A 72 12.85 9.35 4.33
CA TRP A 72 11.55 10.01 4.50
C TRP A 72 11.60 11.53 4.36
N GLN A 73 12.78 12.15 4.47
CA GLN A 73 12.94 13.59 4.28
C GLN A 73 13.17 13.98 2.81
N LYS A 74 13.86 13.15 2.01
CA LYS A 74 14.18 13.47 0.61
C LYS A 74 13.07 13.11 -0.34
N ASP A 75 12.48 11.95 -0.11
CA ASP A 75 11.49 11.37 -1.02
C ASP A 75 10.05 11.82 -0.65
N GLY A 76 9.88 12.38 0.55
CA GLY A 76 8.67 13.02 1.04
C GLY A 76 7.44 12.11 1.05
N LEU A 77 6.25 12.73 1.06
CA LEU A 77 4.98 12.02 1.13
C LEU A 77 4.76 11.03 -0.03
N VAL A 78 5.12 11.43 -1.26
CA VAL A 78 4.89 10.63 -2.47
C VAL A 78 5.78 9.40 -2.47
N GLY A 79 7.05 9.54 -2.10
CA GLY A 79 7.91 8.37 -1.94
C GLY A 79 7.45 7.48 -0.77
N GLY A 80 6.86 8.07 0.27
CA GLY A 80 6.37 7.31 1.42
C GLY A 80 5.21 6.41 1.04
N MET A 81 4.34 6.90 0.16
CA MET A 81 3.26 6.10 -0.44
C MET A 81 3.81 4.98 -1.32
N THR A 82 4.78 5.26 -2.19
CA THR A 82 5.35 4.21 -3.07
C THR A 82 6.12 3.17 -2.26
N PHE A 83 6.79 3.58 -1.19
CA PHE A 83 7.46 2.70 -0.26
C PHE A 83 6.47 1.80 0.48
N LEU A 84 5.39 2.36 1.05
CA LEU A 84 4.34 1.56 1.71
C LEU A 84 3.65 0.60 0.72
N GLN A 85 3.43 1.02 -0.52
CA GLN A 85 2.92 0.15 -1.58
C GLN A 85 3.89 -0.99 -1.90
N TYR A 86 5.19 -0.68 -2.01
CA TYR A 86 6.25 -1.67 -2.27
C TYR A 86 6.31 -2.73 -1.16
N ILE A 87 6.20 -2.30 0.11
CA ILE A 87 6.13 -3.23 1.23
C ILE A 87 4.82 -4.02 1.23
N ALA A 88 3.67 -3.39 0.95
CA ALA A 88 2.36 -4.06 0.92
C ALA A 88 2.31 -5.20 -0.11
N LEU A 89 3.10 -5.10 -1.19
CA LEU A 89 3.27 -6.15 -2.20
C LEU A 89 4.22 -7.29 -1.76
N GLY A 90 4.79 -7.21 -0.56
CA GLY A 90 5.68 -8.23 0.00
C GLY A 90 7.13 -8.13 -0.49
N ASN A 91 7.53 -7.03 -1.13
CA ASN A 91 8.87 -6.89 -1.71
C ASN A 91 9.93 -6.35 -0.73
N ALA A 92 9.60 -6.18 0.55
CA ALA A 92 10.54 -5.69 1.57
C ALA A 92 10.88 -6.79 2.59
N ASN A 93 12.16 -6.91 2.93
CA ASN A 93 12.63 -7.89 3.91
C ASN A 93 12.37 -7.42 5.34
N PRO A 94 11.80 -8.28 6.22
CA PRO A 94 11.52 -7.96 7.61
C PRO A 94 12.76 -7.87 8.52
N VAL A 95 13.97 -8.05 7.96
CA VAL A 95 15.22 -8.17 8.73
C VAL A 95 15.86 -6.79 9.00
N ASP A 96 15.48 -5.74 8.26
CA ASP A 96 15.92 -4.36 8.49
C ASP A 96 15.22 -3.68 9.69
N PHE A 97 14.39 -4.43 10.43
CA PHE A 97 13.59 -3.95 11.55
C PHE A 97 14.39 -3.90 12.86
N GLU A 98 15.52 -4.62 12.97
CA GLU A 98 16.22 -4.86 14.24
C GLU A 98 16.85 -3.61 14.88
N GLN A 99 16.95 -2.48 14.17
CA GLN A 99 17.69 -1.34 14.69
C GLN A 99 16.89 -0.05 14.95
N LYS A 100 15.60 0.05 14.53
CA LYS A 100 14.93 1.36 14.50
C LYS A 100 13.47 1.32 14.99
N ARG A 101 13.31 1.66 16.27
CA ARG A 101 12.11 2.12 16.99
C ARG A 101 10.86 1.23 16.83
N VAL A 102 10.54 0.49 17.90
CA VAL A 102 9.33 -0.35 18.06
C VAL A 102 8.05 0.33 17.55
N THR A 103 7.92 1.65 17.71
CA THR A 103 6.79 2.43 17.21
C THR A 103 6.59 2.32 15.70
N GLY A 104 7.65 2.37 14.89
CA GLY A 104 7.54 2.24 13.43
C GLY A 104 7.13 0.83 13.00
N VAL A 105 7.61 -0.19 13.74
CA VAL A 105 7.22 -1.59 13.53
C VAL A 105 5.74 -1.81 13.87
N ILE A 106 5.27 -1.27 15.00
CA ILE A 106 3.85 -1.32 15.38
C ILE A 106 2.99 -0.62 14.32
N PHE A 107 3.43 0.56 13.86
CA PHE A 107 2.70 1.33 12.85
C PHE A 107 2.56 0.53 11.54
N TYR A 108 3.65 -0.12 11.11
CA TYR A 108 3.66 -1.02 9.97
C TYR A 108 2.75 -2.25 10.17
N LEU A 109 2.77 -2.88 11.34
CA LEU A 109 1.91 -4.04 11.62
C LEU A 109 0.43 -3.66 11.54
N ILE A 110 0.05 -2.50 12.08
CA ILE A 110 -1.32 -1.99 11.98
C ILE A 110 -1.67 -1.77 10.50
N PHE A 111 -0.79 -1.11 9.73
CA PHE A 111 -0.98 -0.92 8.30
C PHE A 111 -1.20 -2.25 7.57
N ALA A 112 -0.34 -3.24 7.83
CA ALA A 112 -0.39 -4.55 7.20
C ALA A 112 -1.69 -5.31 7.53
N ILE A 113 -2.11 -5.31 8.80
CA ILE A 113 -3.37 -5.94 9.24
C ILE A 113 -4.58 -5.27 8.61
N VAL A 114 -4.65 -3.93 8.66
CA VAL A 114 -5.76 -3.16 8.09
C VAL A 114 -5.85 -3.39 6.59
N THR A 115 -4.72 -3.33 5.88
CA THR A 115 -4.65 -3.55 4.43
C THR A 115 -5.02 -4.98 4.07
N ALA A 116 -4.57 -5.98 4.83
CA ALA A 116 -4.95 -7.38 4.62
C ALA A 116 -6.45 -7.60 4.81
N ILE A 117 -7.05 -7.08 5.89
CA ILE A 117 -8.49 -7.17 6.16
C ILE A 117 -9.28 -6.51 5.01
N LEU A 118 -8.83 -5.35 4.55
CA LEU A 118 -9.47 -4.66 3.43
C LEU A 118 -9.39 -5.47 2.14
N LEU A 119 -8.20 -5.93 1.75
CA LEU A 119 -8.02 -6.71 0.53
C LEU A 119 -8.85 -8.00 0.58
N LEU A 120 -8.94 -8.63 1.75
CA LEU A 120 -9.75 -9.83 1.96
C LEU A 120 -11.26 -9.51 1.85
N ASN A 121 -11.72 -8.41 2.45
CA ASN A 121 -13.10 -7.95 2.32
C ASN A 121 -13.48 -7.63 0.87
N LEU A 122 -12.57 -7.01 0.10
CA LEU A 122 -12.77 -6.79 -1.32
C LEU A 122 -12.86 -8.12 -2.08
N PHE A 123 -11.95 -9.04 -1.80
CA PHE A 123 -11.93 -10.34 -2.46
C PHE A 123 -13.24 -11.11 -2.22
N ILE A 124 -13.77 -11.10 -0.99
CA ILE A 124 -15.06 -11.70 -0.66
C ILE A 124 -16.20 -10.99 -1.39
N ALA A 125 -16.26 -9.65 -1.35
CA ALA A 125 -17.30 -8.88 -2.03
C ALA A 125 -17.30 -9.16 -3.53
N MET A 126 -16.11 -9.28 -4.12
CA MET A 126 -15.94 -9.64 -5.51
C MET A 126 -16.45 -11.05 -5.80
N LEU A 127 -16.02 -12.04 -5.02
CA LEU A 127 -16.51 -13.41 -5.23
C LEU A 127 -18.03 -13.50 -5.06
N ALA A 128 -18.60 -12.85 -4.05
CA ALA A 128 -20.04 -12.85 -3.79
C ALA A 128 -20.85 -12.36 -5.01
N ASP A 129 -20.48 -11.23 -5.60
CA ASP A 129 -21.16 -10.67 -6.79
C ASP A 129 -20.94 -11.51 -8.06
N THR A 130 -19.96 -12.43 -8.07
CA THR A 130 -19.75 -13.38 -9.19
C THR A 130 -20.65 -14.61 -9.10
N TYR A 131 -21.09 -14.99 -7.89
CA TYR A 131 -21.89 -16.19 -7.64
C TYR A 131 -23.41 -15.94 -7.52
N THR A 132 -23.84 -14.67 -7.51
CA THR A 132 -25.25 -14.24 -7.61
C THR A 132 -25.56 -13.68 -8.99
#